data_AF-A0AAJ7U7S9-F1
#
_entry.id   AF-A0AAJ7U7S9-F1
#
_cell.length_a   1.000
_cell.length_b   1.000
_cell.length_c   1.000
_cell.angle_alpha   90.00
_cell.angle_beta   90.00
_cell.angle_gamma   90.00
#
_symmetry.space_group_name_H-M   'P 1'
#
loop_
_entity.id
_entity.type
_entity.pdbx_description
1 polymer ?
#
loop_
_entity_poly.entity_id
_entity_poly.type
_entity_poly.pdbx_seq_one_letter_code
_entity_poly.pdbx_strand_id
1 'polypeptide(L)'
;MMKLKMMVHFLLSHLCKLEDFNISTAVIQRFLASDFATISPASISSRWCYVLPSMKKGEIVSVTHALLPKSSLQSYNDLRKHWKNMHGYRLPQEEQDRTIYCHINFKLLGERLFR
;
A
#
# COMPACT_ATOMS: atom_id res chain seq x y z
N MET A 1 4.63 -17.67 -3.64
CA MET A 1 5.07 -16.31 -3.24
C MET A 1 3.84 -15.45 -2.95
N MET A 2 3.48 -15.27 -1.67
CA MET A 2 2.34 -14.42 -1.27
C MET A 2 2.69 -12.95 -1.53
N LYS A 3 2.10 -12.36 -2.58
CA LYS A 3 2.07 -10.90 -2.76
C LYS A 3 1.04 -10.35 -1.78
N LEU A 4 1.47 -10.04 -0.57
CA LEU A 4 0.61 -9.39 0.41
C LEU A 4 0.43 -7.92 -0.04
N LYS A 5 -0.68 -7.66 -0.72
CA LYS A 5 -1.07 -6.32 -1.18
C LYS A 5 -1.79 -5.64 -0.04
N MET A 6 -1.23 -4.55 0.46
CA MET A 6 -1.69 -3.97 1.70
C MET A 6 -1.95 -2.47 1.55
N MET A 7 -3.19 -2.10 1.89
CA MET A 7 -3.73 -0.76 1.85
C MET A 7 -2.99 0.17 2.83
N VAL A 8 -2.43 1.28 2.34
CA VAL A 8 -1.79 2.33 3.14
C VAL A 8 -2.73 3.55 3.27
N HIS A 9 -4.05 3.35 3.12
CA HIS A 9 -4.98 4.48 3.23
C HIS A 9 -5.13 5.00 4.67
N PHE A 10 -4.95 4.15 5.68
CA PHE A 10 -5.05 4.55 7.09
C PHE A 10 -3.78 5.14 7.69
N LEU A 11 -2.63 4.90 7.07
CA LEU A 11 -1.39 5.57 7.46
C LEU A 11 -1.26 6.92 6.75
N LEU A 12 -1.79 7.05 5.53
CA LEU A 12 -1.57 8.25 4.71
C LEU A 12 -2.32 9.53 5.20
N SER A 13 -3.37 9.39 6.02
CA SER A 13 -4.13 10.56 6.49
C SER A 13 -3.58 11.18 7.78
N HIS A 14 -2.86 10.41 8.62
CA HIS A 14 -2.38 10.89 9.92
C HIS A 14 -0.92 10.59 10.24
N LEU A 15 -0.23 9.67 9.54
CA LEU A 15 1.12 9.20 9.92
C LEU A 15 2.14 9.16 8.78
N CYS A 16 1.71 9.25 7.51
CA CYS A 16 2.59 9.22 6.35
C CYS A 16 1.93 10.02 5.21
N LYS A 17 2.66 10.55 4.23
CA LYS A 17 2.13 11.19 3.02
C LYS A 17 2.89 10.67 1.80
N LEU A 18 2.35 10.87 0.59
CA LEU A 18 3.10 10.54 -0.64
C LEU A 18 4.46 11.26 -0.70
N GLU A 19 4.52 12.46 -0.12
CA GLU A 19 5.74 13.27 -0.01
C GLU A 19 6.83 12.60 0.83
N ASP A 20 6.46 11.78 1.83
CA ASP A 20 7.43 11.08 2.69
C ASP A 20 8.23 10.01 1.93
N PHE A 21 7.71 9.57 0.78
CA PHE A 21 8.43 8.65 -0.11
C PHE A 21 9.40 9.36 -1.07
N ASN A 22 9.60 10.66 -0.87
CA ASN A 22 10.49 11.51 -1.67
C ASN A 22 10.15 11.42 -3.17
N ILE A 23 8.84 11.50 -3.46
CA ILE A 23 8.25 11.59 -4.80
C ILE A 23 8.12 13.07 -5.14
N SER A 24 8.49 13.45 -6.37
CA SER A 24 8.39 14.86 -6.78
C SER A 24 6.94 15.35 -6.83
N THR A 25 6.73 16.60 -6.43
CA THR A 25 5.40 17.23 -6.43
C THR A 25 4.73 17.17 -7.81
N ALA A 26 5.50 17.32 -8.89
CA ALA A 26 4.97 17.19 -10.25
C ALA A 26 4.38 15.80 -10.55
N VAL A 27 5.02 14.73 -10.04
CA VAL A 27 4.51 13.36 -10.18
C VAL A 27 3.27 13.15 -9.31
N ILE A 28 3.27 13.68 -8.08
CA ILE A 28 2.10 13.60 -7.19
C ILE A 28 0.90 14.32 -7.82
N GLN A 29 1.08 15.53 -8.34
CA GLN A 29 0.00 16.30 -8.96
C GLN A 29 -0.56 15.58 -10.19
N ARG A 30 0.30 15.05 -11.05
CA ARG A 30 -0.13 14.24 -12.20
C ARG A 30 -0.88 12.98 -11.78
N PHE A 31 -0.45 12.35 -10.68
CA PHE A 31 -1.13 11.20 -10.11
C PHE A 31 -2.52 11.56 -9.57
N LEU A 32 -2.66 12.66 -8.84
CA LEU A 32 -3.94 13.11 -8.27
C LEU A 32 -4.92 13.65 -9.33
N ALA A 33 -4.41 14.11 -10.48
CA ALA A 33 -5.23 14.65 -11.56
C ALA A 33 -5.89 13.57 -12.44
N SER A 34 -5.55 12.30 -12.28
CA SER A 34 -6.08 11.21 -13.11
C SER A 34 -6.29 9.92 -12.31
N ASP A 35 -7.53 9.43 -12.34
CA ASP A 35 -7.93 8.21 -11.62
C ASP A 35 -7.22 6.94 -12.11
N PHE A 36 -6.65 6.96 -13.32
CA PHE A 36 -5.91 5.84 -13.90
C PHE A 36 -4.39 5.99 -13.77
N ALA A 37 -3.91 7.10 -13.21
CA ALA A 37 -2.48 7.31 -13.02
C ALA A 37 -1.90 6.29 -12.04
N THR A 38 -0.64 5.95 -12.27
CA THR A 38 0.14 5.04 -11.42
C THR A 38 1.49 5.66 -11.16
N ILE A 39 1.92 5.69 -9.89
CA ILE A 39 3.29 6.06 -9.55
C ILE A 39 4.15 4.80 -9.71
N SER A 40 5.08 4.86 -10.65
CA SER A 40 6.05 3.79 -10.88
C SER A 40 7.12 3.81 -9.78
N PRO A 41 7.76 2.67 -9.49
CA PRO A 41 8.80 2.62 -8.46
C PRO A 41 10.02 3.48 -8.81
N ALA A 42 10.26 3.77 -10.09
CA ALA A 42 11.32 4.67 -10.52
C ALA A 42 11.12 6.11 -10.01
N SER A 43 9.87 6.54 -9.80
CA SER A 43 9.53 7.86 -9.26
C SER A 43 9.57 7.92 -7.73
N ILE A 44 9.84 6.79 -7.05
CA ILE A 44 9.86 6.68 -5.60
C ILE A 44 11.31 6.52 -5.16
N SER A 45 11.85 7.54 -4.49
CA SER A 45 13.25 7.52 -4.04
C SER A 45 13.39 6.83 -2.68
N SER A 46 12.44 7.06 -1.75
CA SER A 46 12.37 6.37 -0.46
C SER A 46 11.32 5.25 -0.51
N ARG A 47 11.73 4.07 -0.99
CA ARG A 47 10.82 2.94 -1.23
C ARG A 47 10.53 2.08 -0.01
N TRP A 48 11.27 2.25 1.08
CA TRP A 48 11.15 1.36 2.24
C TRP A 48 10.13 1.90 3.24
N CYS A 49 9.16 1.07 3.62
CA CYS A 49 8.18 1.39 4.64
C CYS A 49 7.97 0.22 5.61
N TYR A 50 7.48 0.52 6.81
CA TYR A 50 7.02 -0.48 7.76
C TYR A 50 5.51 -0.65 7.64
N VAL A 51 5.07 -1.90 7.63
CA VAL A 51 3.72 -2.24 7.24
C VAL A 51 2.93 -2.82 8.41
N LEU A 52 1.94 -2.06 8.88
CA LEU A 52 1.07 -2.44 9.97
C LEU A 52 0.13 -3.62 9.61
N PRO A 53 -0.37 -4.37 10.61
CA PRO A 53 0.02 -4.31 12.01
C PRO A 53 1.34 -5.04 12.29
N SER A 54 1.81 -5.85 11.34
CA SER A 54 2.97 -6.74 11.55
C SER A 54 4.30 -5.99 11.71
N MET A 55 4.32 -4.70 11.38
CA MET A 55 5.53 -3.86 11.30
C MET A 55 6.62 -4.50 10.45
N LYS A 56 6.24 -5.32 9.46
CA LYS A 56 7.20 -5.90 8.52
C LYS A 56 7.70 -4.82 7.59
N LYS A 57 9.02 -4.77 7.40
CA LYS A 57 9.64 -3.88 6.43
C LYS A 57 9.33 -4.40 5.01
N GLY A 58 8.84 -3.51 4.16
CA GLY A 58 8.51 -3.80 2.78
C GLY A 58 8.97 -2.68 1.85
N GLU A 59 9.09 -3.02 0.57
CA GLU A 59 9.45 -2.08 -0.50
C GLU A 59 8.18 -1.71 -1.29
N ILE A 60 7.90 -0.41 -1.43
CA ILE A 60 6.83 0.10 -2.28
C ILE A 60 7.24 -0.10 -3.73
N VAL A 61 6.45 -0.89 -4.45
CA VAL A 61 6.69 -1.20 -5.87
C VAL A 61 5.81 -0.39 -6.81
N SER A 62 4.66 0.12 -6.35
CA SER A 62 3.84 1.06 -7.12
C SER A 62 2.74 1.67 -6.25
N VAL A 63 2.12 2.75 -6.75
CA VAL A 63 0.95 3.38 -6.12
C VAL A 63 -0.14 3.60 -7.16
N THR A 64 -1.39 3.22 -6.86
CA THR A 64 -2.56 3.27 -7.77
C THR A 64 -3.81 3.79 -7.06
N HIS A 65 -4.80 4.29 -7.80
CA HIS A 65 -6.14 4.64 -7.24
C HIS A 65 -7.12 3.48 -7.20
N ALA A 66 -6.80 2.37 -7.88
CA ALA A 66 -7.64 1.18 -7.92
C ALA A 66 -6.87 -0.08 -7.48
N LEU A 67 -7.62 -1.05 -6.98
CA LEU A 67 -7.11 -2.40 -6.72
C LEU A 67 -6.69 -3.06 -8.04
N LEU A 68 -5.52 -3.71 -8.03
CA LEU A 68 -5.04 -4.42 -9.22
C LEU A 68 -5.91 -5.67 -9.45
N PRO A 69 -6.39 -5.90 -10.69
CA PRO A 69 -7.31 -7.01 -11.02
C PRO A 69 -6.73 -8.40 -10.75
N LYS A 70 -5.40 -8.56 -10.74
CA LYS A 70 -4.70 -9.81 -10.40
C LYS A 70 -4.40 -9.94 -8.90
N SER A 71 -5.31 -9.52 -8.03
CA SER A 71 -5.15 -9.65 -6.58
C SER A 71 -6.16 -10.65 -6.00
N SER A 72 -5.81 -11.29 -4.89
CA SER A 72 -6.75 -12.11 -4.11
C SER A 72 -7.77 -11.27 -3.32
N LEU A 73 -7.63 -9.94 -3.35
CA LEU A 73 -8.47 -8.96 -2.67
C LEU A 73 -9.01 -8.03 -3.75
N GLN A 74 -10.06 -8.47 -4.45
CA GLN A 74 -10.56 -7.79 -5.64
C GLN A 74 -11.47 -6.61 -5.31
N SER A 75 -11.98 -6.53 -4.08
CA SER A 75 -12.83 -5.44 -3.62
C SER A 75 -12.34 -4.85 -2.30
N TYR A 76 -12.77 -3.61 -2.03
CA TYR A 76 -12.59 -2.99 -0.72
C TYR A 76 -13.21 -3.85 0.40
N ASN A 77 -14.34 -4.52 0.15
CA ASN A 77 -14.94 -5.41 1.15
C ASN A 77 -14.06 -6.63 1.49
N ASP A 78 -13.35 -7.19 0.51
CA ASP A 78 -12.39 -8.28 0.74
C ASP A 78 -11.22 -7.80 1.60
N LEU A 79 -10.72 -6.58 1.35
CA LEU A 79 -9.74 -5.93 2.22
C LEU A 79 -10.28 -5.80 3.65
N ARG A 80 -11.48 -5.26 3.84
CA ARG A 80 -12.09 -5.09 5.18
C ARG A 80 -12.15 -6.42 5.94
N LYS A 81 -12.60 -7.49 5.27
CA LYS A 81 -12.64 -8.84 5.85
C LYS A 81 -11.25 -9.36 6.19
N HIS A 82 -10.29 -9.20 5.28
CA HIS A 82 -8.91 -9.63 5.49
C HIS A 82 -8.29 -8.97 6.73
N TRP A 83 -8.40 -7.65 6.85
CA TRP A 83 -7.87 -6.92 8.00
C TRP A 83 -8.58 -7.28 9.30
N LYS A 84 -9.91 -7.43 9.28
CA LYS A 84 -10.65 -7.86 10.48
C LYS A 84 -10.22 -9.25 10.93
N ASN A 85 -10.10 -10.20 10.00
CA ASN A 85 -9.85 -11.61 10.32
C ASN A 85 -8.37 -11.88 10.65
N MET A 86 -7.43 -11.29 9.93
CA MET A 86 -5.99 -11.52 10.12
C MET A 86 -5.39 -10.69 11.24
N HIS A 87 -5.96 -9.52 11.49
CA HIS A 87 -5.33 -8.47 12.29
C HIS A 87 -6.23 -7.88 13.37
N GLY A 88 -7.52 -8.26 13.41
CA GLY A 88 -8.50 -7.68 14.33
C GLY A 88 -8.87 -6.22 14.02
N TYR A 89 -8.31 -5.62 12.97
CA TYR A 89 -8.50 -4.20 12.64
C TYR A 89 -9.72 -4.01 11.74
N ARG A 90 -10.58 -3.05 12.09
CA ARG A 90 -11.80 -2.73 11.33
C ARG A 90 -11.58 -1.50 10.46
N LEU A 91 -11.49 -1.73 9.16
CA LEU A 91 -11.51 -0.65 8.16
C LEU A 91 -12.92 0.00 8.08
N PRO A 92 -13.01 1.28 7.66
CA PRO A 92 -14.28 1.99 7.45
C PRO A 92 -15.25 1.21 6.59
N GLN A 93 -16.54 1.46 6.78
CA GLN A 93 -17.58 0.74 6.07
C GLN A 93 -17.55 1.01 4.56
N GLU A 94 -17.22 2.23 4.17
CA GLU A 94 -17.19 2.69 2.79
C GLU A 94 -15.76 3.02 2.37
N GLU A 95 -15.47 2.79 1.08
CA GLU A 95 -14.25 3.27 0.45
C GLU A 95 -14.36 4.78 0.29
N GLN A 96 -13.36 5.52 0.75
CA GLN A 96 -13.38 6.97 0.63
C GLN A 96 -13.08 7.39 -0.80
N ASP A 97 -13.66 8.52 -1.21
CA ASP A 97 -13.30 9.16 -2.47
C ASP A 97 -11.80 9.44 -2.50
N ARG A 98 -11.15 9.09 -3.62
CA ARG A 98 -9.69 9.16 -3.83
C ARG A 98 -8.85 8.23 -2.96
N THR A 99 -9.35 7.02 -2.70
CA THR A 99 -8.57 5.99 -2.01
C THR A 99 -7.31 5.62 -2.79
N ILE A 100 -6.15 5.78 -2.14
CA ILE A 100 -4.84 5.44 -2.71
C ILE A 100 -4.35 4.08 -2.19
N TYR A 101 -3.90 3.23 -3.11
CA TYR A 101 -3.38 1.89 -2.86
C TYR A 101 -1.88 1.84 -3.13
N CYS A 102 -1.08 1.57 -2.10
CA CYS A 102 0.35 1.27 -2.26
C CYS A 102 0.55 -0.24 -2.37
N HIS A 103 1.26 -0.67 -3.41
CA HIS A 103 1.64 -2.07 -3.58
C HIS A 103 2.99 -2.28 -2.94
N ILE A 104 3.03 -3.18 -1.97
CA ILE A 104 4.25 -3.48 -1.21
C ILE A 104 4.75 -4.87 -1.59
N ASN A 105 6.06 -4.97 -1.77
CA ASN A 105 6.76 -6.23 -1.87
C ASN A 105 7.54 -6.47 -0.57
N PHE A 106 7.21 -7.56 0.12
CA PHE A 106 7.97 -8.01 1.27
C PHE A 106 9.14 -8.86 0.77
N LYS A 107 10.36 -8.34 0.84
CA LYS A 107 11.53 -9.20 0.68
C LYS A 107 11.59 -10.10 1.90
N LEU A 108 11.65 -11.41 1.69
CA LEU A 108 12.01 -12.36 2.73
C LEU A 108 13.44 -12.00 3.15
N LEU A 109 13.59 -11.36 4.32
CA LEU A 109 14.89 -11.09 4.91
C LEU A 109 15.45 -12.38 5.49
N GLY A 110 15.86 -13.29 4.61
CA GLY A 110 16.50 -14.55 4.96
C GLY A 110 15.60 -15.54 5.71
N GLU A 111 15.68 -16.80 5.34
CA GLU A 111 15.37 -17.88 6.27
C GLU A 111 16.39 -17.82 7.40
N ARG A 112 16.18 -16.95 8.41
CA ARG A 112 16.82 -17.17 9.71
C ARG A 112 16.11 -18.36 10.35
N LEU A 113 16.51 -19.55 9.92
CA LEU A 113 16.47 -20.73 10.79
C LEU A 113 17.27 -20.32 12.03
N PHE A 114 16.56 -20.04 13.13
CA PHE A 114 17.21 -19.99 14.43
C PHE A 114 17.85 -21.37 14.63
N ARG A 115 19.18 -21.41 14.67
CA ARG A 115 19.96 -22.54 15.18
C ARG A 115 20.58 -22.11 16.50
#